data_AF-Q1AUR5-F1
#
_entry.id   AF-Q1AUR5-F1
#
_cell.length_a   1.000
_cell.length_b   1.000
_cell.length_c   1.000
_cell.angle_alpha   90.00
_cell.angle_beta   90.00
_cell.angle_gamma   90.00
#
_symmetry.space_group_name_H-M   'P 1'
#
loop_
_entity.id
_entity.type
_entity.pdbx_description
1 polymer ?
#
loop_
_entity_poly.entity_id
_entity_poly.type
_entity_poly.pdbx_seq_one_letter_code
_entity_poly.pdbx_strand_id
1 'polypeptide(L)'
;MNTAALLEEMRRRDVRLEADGLTLRVDAPEEVVTDELRNTLREHKRALIRHLERERKRLEEADRRGLVIRWAKEPGYVALHDPTTGEWHELPASGCPQWIVESARLHRSRGRSQE
;
A
#
# COMPACT_ATOMS: atom_id res chain seq x y z
N MET A 1 4.26 -13.90 17.78
CA MET A 1 3.65 -12.78 17.03
C MET A 1 4.31 -12.70 15.65
N ASN A 2 3.57 -12.44 14.57
CA ASN A 2 4.18 -12.27 13.23
C ASN A 2 4.55 -10.79 12.99
N THR A 3 5.37 -10.50 11.97
CA THR A 3 5.87 -9.13 11.70
C THR A 3 4.75 -8.14 11.40
N ALA A 4 3.71 -8.55 10.68
CA ALA A 4 2.59 -7.67 10.31
C ALA A 4 1.75 -7.27 11.53
N ALA A 5 1.45 -8.22 12.40
CA ALA A 5 0.74 -7.98 13.65
C ALA A 5 1.54 -7.07 14.59
N LEU A 6 2.87 -7.23 14.63
CA LEU A 6 3.75 -6.33 15.37
C LEU A 6 3.69 -4.90 14.81
N LEU A 7 3.78 -4.73 13.48
CA LEU A 7 3.67 -3.40 12.86
C LEU A 7 2.33 -2.73 13.15
N GLU A 8 1.23 -3.47 13.05
CA GLU A 8 -0.11 -2.95 13.39
C GLU A 8 -0.24 -2.58 14.86
N GLU A 9 0.37 -3.36 15.76
CA GLU A 9 0.44 -3.00 17.18
C GLU A 9 1.24 -1.70 17.40
N MET A 10 2.37 -1.52 16.71
CA MET A 10 3.17 -0.30 16.79
C MET A 10 2.38 0.91 16.30
N ARG A 11 1.72 0.79 15.13
CA ARG A 11 0.86 1.85 14.57
C ARG A 11 -0.27 2.24 15.52
N ARG A 12 -0.90 1.26 16.19
CA ARG A 12 -1.95 1.51 17.20
C ARG A 12 -1.44 2.23 18.44
N ARG A 13 -0.16 2.11 18.77
CA ARG A 13 0.51 2.80 19.88
C ARG A 13 1.18 4.11 19.45
N ASP A 14 0.88 4.60 18.25
CA ASP A 14 1.49 5.78 17.62
C ASP A 14 3.02 5.69 17.50
N VAL A 15 3.55 4.46 17.37
CA VAL A 15 4.96 4.19 17.12
C VAL A 15 5.18 4.02 15.63
N ARG A 16 5.99 4.90 15.04
CA ARG A 16 6.37 4.88 13.64
C ARG A 16 7.71 4.19 13.47
N LEU A 17 7.76 3.26 12.52
CA LEU A 17 8.93 2.49 12.20
C LEU A 17 9.34 2.73 10.75
N GLU A 18 10.59 3.12 10.54
CA GLU A 18 11.15 3.34 9.20
C GLU A 18 12.41 2.51 8.99
N ALA A 19 12.51 1.88 7.82
CA ALA A 19 13.73 1.20 7.41
C ALA A 19 14.69 2.17 6.73
N ASP A 20 15.88 2.33 7.31
CA ASP A 20 16.99 3.10 6.77
C ASP A 20 18.21 2.19 6.60
N GLY A 21 18.28 1.54 5.43
CA GLY A 21 19.25 0.49 5.15
C GLY A 21 19.17 -0.66 6.16
N LEU A 22 20.26 -0.88 6.91
CA LEU A 22 20.34 -1.92 7.94
C LEU A 22 19.88 -1.44 9.33
N THR A 23 19.41 -0.20 9.41
CA THR A 23 18.92 0.41 10.64
C THR A 23 17.40 0.54 10.61
N LEU A 24 16.81 0.49 11.81
CA LEU A 24 15.38 0.69 12.01
C LEU A 24 15.25 1.97 12.84
N ARG A 25 14.69 3.02 12.25
CA ARG A 25 14.35 4.25 12.96
C ARG A 25 13.02 4.03 13.65
N VAL A 26 12.95 4.48 14.89
CA VAL A 26 11.79 4.35 15.77
C VAL A 26 11.45 5.75 16.25
N ASP A 27 10.30 6.24 15.82
CA ASP A 27 9.71 7.47 16.33
C ASP A 27 8.51 7.06 17.20
N ALA A 28 8.61 7.32 18.51
CA ALA A 28 7.70 6.81 19.52
C ALA A 28 7.53 7.83 20.65
N PRO A 29 6.32 7.96 21.22
CA PRO A 29 6.10 8.72 22.44
C PRO A 29 6.93 8.17 23.61
N GLU A 30 7.40 9.03 24.50
CA GLU A 30 8.31 8.67 25.60
C GLU A 30 7.70 7.59 26.52
N GLU A 31 6.38 7.65 26.73
CA GLU A 31 5.61 6.73 27.58
C GLU A 31 5.60 5.30 27.04
N VAL A 32 5.83 5.12 25.73
CA VAL A 32 5.77 3.82 25.04
C VAL A 32 7.16 3.16 24.99
N VAL A 33 8.24 3.92 25.22
CA VAL A 33 9.63 3.45 25.10
C VAL A 33 10.04 2.62 26.34
N THR A 34 9.50 1.40 26.43
CA THR A 34 9.87 0.41 27.46
C THR A 34 11.03 -0.48 27.00
N ASP A 35 11.75 -1.09 27.94
CA ASP A 35 12.81 -2.07 27.62
C ASP A 35 12.25 -3.32 26.96
N GLU A 36 11.03 -3.71 27.30
CA GLU A 36 10.30 -4.80 26.64
C GLU A 36 10.11 -4.49 25.15
N LEU A 37 9.62 -3.28 24.82
CA LEU A 37 9.47 -2.84 23.43
C LEU A 37 10.81 -2.84 22.69
N ARG A 38 11.87 -2.33 23.31
CA ARG A 38 13.23 -2.34 22.73
C ARG A 38 13.70 -3.75 22.41
N ASN A 39 13.46 -4.71 23.31
CA ASN A 39 13.84 -6.11 23.10
C ASN A 39 13.03 -6.76 21.97
N THR A 40 11.71 -6.54 21.92
CA THR A 40 10.86 -7.04 20.84
C THR A 40 11.28 -6.47 19.47
N LEU A 41 11.55 -5.17 19.38
CA LEU A 41 12.02 -4.55 18.13
C LEU A 41 13.40 -5.07 17.70
N ARG A 42 14.30 -5.35 18.65
CA ARG A 42 15.62 -5.95 18.36
C ARG A 42 15.50 -7.37 17.83
N GLU A 43 14.66 -8.20 18.45
CA GLU A 43 14.42 -9.59 18.04
C GLU A 43 13.88 -9.65 16.60
N HIS A 44 12.93 -8.77 16.27
CA HIS A 44 12.29 -8.74 14.96
C HIS A 44 12.94 -7.79 13.94
N LYS A 45 14.03 -7.09 14.30
CA LYS A 45 14.64 -5.98 13.51
C LYS A 45 14.80 -6.32 12.03
N ARG A 46 15.45 -7.46 11.72
CA ARG A 46 15.73 -7.86 10.32
C ARG A 46 14.46 -8.25 9.56
N ALA A 47 13.43 -8.72 10.25
CA ALA A 47 12.14 -9.02 9.62
C ALA A 47 11.35 -7.73 9.37
N LEU A 48 11.36 -6.79 10.31
CA LEU A 48 10.72 -5.48 10.19
C LEU A 48 11.33 -4.67 9.03
N ILE A 49 12.66 -4.55 8.97
CA ILE A 49 13.36 -3.84 7.89
C ILE A 49 12.96 -4.42 6.52
N ARG A 50 13.06 -5.74 6.34
CA ARG A 50 12.69 -6.38 5.07
C ARG A 50 11.22 -6.18 4.71
N HIS A 51 10.33 -6.10 5.70
CA HIS A 51 8.91 -5.87 5.46
C HIS A 51 8.67 -4.43 5.01
N LEU A 52 9.20 -3.44 5.75
CA LEU A 52 9.09 -2.02 5.43
C LEU A 52 9.71 -1.68 4.07
N GLU A 53 10.85 -2.27 3.72
CA GLU A 53 11.46 -2.08 2.40
C GLU A 53 10.60 -2.66 1.26
N ARG A 54 9.94 -3.79 1.49
CA ARG A 54 9.02 -4.38 0.50
C ARG A 54 7.77 -3.52 0.35
N GLU A 55 7.20 -3.04 1.46
CA GLU A 55 6.08 -2.09 1.44
C GLU A 55 6.47 -0.83 0.66
N ARG A 56 7.63 -0.23 0.97
CA ARG A 56 8.13 0.96 0.26
C ARG A 56 8.27 0.72 -1.24
N LYS A 57 8.94 -0.36 -1.65
CA LYS A 57 9.09 -0.70 -3.09
C LYS A 57 7.75 -0.91 -3.77
N ARG A 58 6.81 -1.59 -3.11
CA ARG A 58 5.45 -1.79 -3.63
C ARG A 58 4.74 -0.44 -3.85
N LEU A 59 4.89 0.51 -2.92
CA LEU A 59 4.30 1.84 -3.05
C LEU A 59 5.00 2.67 -4.12
N GLU A 60 6.33 2.60 -4.24
CA GLU A 60 7.08 3.24 -5.33
C GLU A 60 6.66 2.71 -6.71
N GLU A 61 6.41 1.40 -6.83
CA GLU A 61 5.90 0.78 -8.05
C GLU A 61 4.45 1.19 -8.34
N ALA A 62 3.61 1.32 -7.30
CA ALA A 62 2.24 1.80 -7.42
C ALA A 62 2.18 3.24 -7.90
N ASP A 63 2.95 4.13 -7.29
CA ASP A 63 3.07 5.53 -7.68
C ASP A 63 3.55 5.67 -9.13
N ARG A 64 4.59 4.91 -9.50
CA ARG A 64 5.09 4.86 -10.89
C ARG A 64 4.04 4.41 -11.89
N ARG A 65 3.17 3.46 -11.51
CA ARG A 65 2.05 3.02 -12.35
C ARG A 65 0.99 4.12 -12.48
N GLY A 66 0.83 4.95 -11.46
CA GLY A 66 -0.15 6.02 -11.41
C GLY A 66 -1.59 5.51 -11.29
N LEU A 67 -2.54 6.44 -11.44
CA LEU A 67 -3.96 6.12 -11.49
C LEU A 67 -4.29 5.41 -12.81
N VAL A 68 -4.65 4.12 -12.73
CA VAL A 68 -5.08 3.33 -13.89
C VAL A 68 -6.53 2.94 -13.71
N ILE A 69 -7.35 3.27 -14.71
CA ILE A 69 -8.77 2.96 -14.71
C ILE A 69 -9.08 2.08 -15.91
N ARG A 70 -9.68 0.91 -15.67
CA ARG A 70 -10.09 -0.04 -16.70
C ARG A 70 -11.41 -0.70 -16.34
N TRP A 71 -12.04 -1.35 -17.31
CA TRP A 71 -13.18 -2.22 -17.01
C TRP A 71 -12.70 -3.41 -16.16
N ALA A 72 -13.46 -3.74 -15.12
CA ALA A 72 -13.23 -4.94 -14.33
C ALA A 72 -13.60 -6.19 -15.14
N LYS A 73 -13.30 -7.37 -14.59
CA LYS A 73 -13.77 -8.64 -15.15
C LYS A 73 -15.27 -8.79 -15.01
N GLU A 74 -15.83 -8.32 -13.90
CA GLU A 74 -17.27 -8.31 -13.66
C GLU A 74 -17.96 -7.24 -14.53
N PRO A 75 -18.96 -7.60 -15.34
CA PRO A 75 -19.71 -6.65 -16.15
C PRO A 75 -20.36 -5.56 -15.29
N GLY A 76 -20.23 -4.31 -15.72
CA GLY A 76 -20.79 -3.17 -14.98
C GLY A 76 -19.88 -2.62 -13.88
N TYR A 77 -18.70 -3.18 -13.68
CA TYR A 77 -17.70 -2.67 -12.72
C TYR A 77 -16.48 -2.07 -13.42
N VAL A 78 -15.90 -1.07 -12.78
CA VAL A 78 -14.60 -0.49 -13.14
C VAL A 78 -13.57 -0.86 -12.08
N ALA A 79 -12.37 -1.23 -12.53
CA ALA A 79 -11.22 -1.47 -11.67
C ALA A 79 -10.31 -0.24 -11.69
N LEU A 80 -10.07 0.33 -10.51
CA LEU A 80 -9.24 1.51 -10.29
C LEU A 80 -7.99 1.12 -9.50
N HIS A 81 -6.83 1.39 -10.06
CA HIS A 81 -5.55 1.27 -9.34
C HIS A 81 -5.27 2.55 -8.56
N ASP A 82 -5.18 2.45 -7.25
CA ASP A 82 -4.82 3.56 -6.38
C ASP A 82 -3.28 3.68 -6.27
N PRO A 83 -2.66 4.76 -6.78
CA PRO A 83 -1.21 4.95 -6.71
C PRO A 83 -0.69 5.15 -5.28
N THR A 84 -1.54 5.53 -4.32
CA THR A 84 -1.13 5.82 -2.94
C THR A 84 -1.05 4.59 -2.05
N THR A 85 -1.78 3.52 -2.39
CA THR A 85 -1.83 2.26 -1.65
C THR A 85 -1.30 1.07 -2.47
N GLY A 86 -1.35 1.17 -3.79
CA GLY A 86 -1.08 0.08 -4.72
C GLY A 86 -2.22 -0.93 -4.85
N GLU A 87 -3.37 -0.64 -4.26
CA GLU A 87 -4.54 -1.51 -4.31
C GLU A 87 -5.35 -1.33 -5.60
N TRP A 88 -6.08 -2.38 -5.96
CA TRP A 88 -7.10 -2.33 -7.00
C TRP A 88 -8.47 -2.31 -6.33
N HIS A 89 -9.25 -1.28 -6.61
CA HIS A 89 -10.62 -1.15 -6.15
C HIS A 89 -11.59 -1.43 -7.30
N GLU A 90 -12.52 -2.35 -7.08
CA GLU A 90 -13.61 -2.61 -8.03
C GLU A 90 -14.86 -1.87 -7.56
N LEU A 91 -15.38 -1.01 -8.43
CA LEU A 91 -16.50 -0.11 -8.13
C LEU A 91 -17.59 -0.27 -9.19
N PRO A 92 -18.88 -0.26 -8.80
CA PRO A 92 -19.97 -0.29 -9.78
C PRO A 92 -19.92 0.98 -10.63
N ALA A 93 -19.92 0.83 -11.95
CA ALA A 93 -19.81 1.94 -12.89
C ALA A 93 -20.97 2.93 -12.76
N SER A 94 -22.15 2.47 -12.33
CA SER A 94 -23.33 3.31 -12.06
C SER A 94 -23.14 4.27 -10.88
N GLY A 95 -22.27 3.92 -9.93
CA GLY A 95 -21.93 4.76 -8.78
C GLY A 95 -20.67 5.61 -9.00
N CYS A 96 -20.00 5.47 -10.14
CA CYS A 96 -18.77 6.19 -10.43
C CYS A 96 -19.06 7.53 -11.12
N PRO A 97 -18.28 8.59 -10.82
CA PRO A 97 -18.26 9.79 -11.64
C PRO A 97 -18.01 9.48 -13.12
N GLN A 98 -18.63 10.27 -14.02
CA GLN A 98 -18.58 10.02 -15.46
C GLN A 98 -17.14 9.95 -16.02
N TRP A 99 -16.23 10.81 -15.53
CA TRP A 99 -14.83 10.83 -15.98
C TRP A 99 -14.09 9.49 -15.74
N ILE A 100 -14.48 8.72 -14.72
CA ILE A 100 -13.92 7.38 -14.45
C ILE A 100 -14.40 6.40 -15.51
N VAL A 101 -15.69 6.41 -15.80
CA VAL A 101 -16.30 5.52 -16.81
C VAL A 101 -15.73 5.83 -18.20
N GLU A 102 -15.55 7.10 -18.52
CA GLU A 102 -14.91 7.55 -19.77
C GLU A 102 -13.45 7.11 -19.86
N SER A 103 -12.68 7.25 -18.77
CA SER A 103 -11.30 6.76 -18.70
C SER A 103 -11.21 5.24 -18.95
N ALA A 104 -12.13 4.46 -18.37
CA ALA A 104 -12.21 3.02 -18.60
C ALA A 104 -12.52 2.68 -20.08
N ARG A 105 -13.38 3.47 -20.74
CA ARG A 105 -13.68 3.33 -22.18
C ARG A 105 -12.47 3.64 -23.05
N LEU A 106 -11.76 4.74 -22.77
CA LEU A 106 -10.54 5.13 -23.51
C LEU A 106 -9.41 4.12 -23.35
N HIS A 107 -9.29 3.48 -22.17
CA HIS A 107 -8.32 2.41 -21.98
C HIS A 107 -8.64 1.19 -22.85
N ARG A 108 -9.92 0.86 -23.06
CA ARG A 108 -10.34 -0.25 -23.93
C ARG A 108 -10.05 0.03 -25.40
N SER A 109 -10.21 1.27 -25.87
CA SER A 109 -9.93 1.61 -27.27
C SER A 109 -8.44 1.55 -27.59
N ARG A 110 -7.57 2.00 -26.67
CA ARG A 110 -6.11 1.92 -26.81
C ARG A 110 -5.58 0.47 -26.90
N GLY A 111 -6.25 -0.48 -26.27
CA GLY A 111 -5.91 -1.90 -26.38
C GLY A 111 -6.25 -2.51 -27.75
N ARG A 112 -7.30 -2.01 -28.42
CA ARG A 112 -7.75 -2.51 -29.74
C ARG A 112 -6.99 -1.94 -30.93
N SER A 113 -6.24 -0.86 -30.75
CA SER A 113 -5.45 -0.24 -31.82
C SER A 113 -4.01 -0.76 -31.89
N GLN A 114 -3.64 -1.73 -31.04
CA GLN A 114 -2.32 -2.37 -31.01
C GLN A 114 -2.36 -3.89 -31.33
N GLU A 115 -3.49 -4.37 -31.86
CA GLU A 115 -3.67 -5.69 -32.50
C GLU A 115 -3.92 -5.48 -34.00
#